data_AF-A0A956Q752-F1
#
_entry.id   AF-A0A956Q752-F1
#
_cell.length_a   1.000
_cell.length_b   1.000
_cell.length_c   1.000
_cell.angle_alpha   90.00
_cell.angle_beta   90.00
_cell.angle_gamma   90.00
#
_symmetry.space_group_name_H-M   'P 1'
#
loop_
_entity.id
_entity.type
_entity.pdbx_description
1 polymer ?
#
loop_
_entity_poly.entity_id
_entity_poly.type
_entity_poly.pdbx_seq_one_letter_code
_entity_poly.pdbx_strand_id
1 'polypeptide(L)'
;MTTKRGSVLVMTLVLVALVAMYTTAMIATNQRLFGATRRSEDLTAALALGQGGLNRLIQQLTFDANFSSDLTYGDAQTGYTITFNTGSPERSVNNLNNAAASAATNYRGQSVPAYTADVIVVARSSGVTRRLRYVLSRGLAYR
;
A
#
# COMPACT_ATOMS: atom_id res chain seq x y z
N MET A 1 60.91 14.56 -31.44
CA MET A 1 59.52 14.15 -31.82
C MET A 1 58.81 13.29 -30.76
N THR A 2 59.43 12.96 -29.64
CA THR A 2 58.89 12.05 -28.59
C THR A 2 57.90 12.71 -27.62
N THR A 3 58.00 14.02 -27.39
CA THR A 3 57.17 14.78 -26.44
C THR A 3 55.68 14.79 -26.81
N LYS A 4 55.34 14.79 -28.11
CA LYS A 4 53.95 14.75 -28.60
C LYS A 4 53.28 13.38 -28.41
N ARG A 5 54.05 12.29 -28.32
CA ARG A 5 53.48 10.94 -28.12
C ARG A 5 53.10 10.68 -26.66
N GLY A 6 53.87 11.21 -25.72
CA GLY A 6 53.54 11.16 -24.29
C GLY A 6 52.27 11.95 -23.95
N SER A 7 52.11 13.16 -24.52
CA SER A 7 50.91 13.97 -24.28
C SER A 7 49.65 13.32 -24.83
N VAL A 8 49.71 12.68 -26.00
CA VAL A 8 48.57 11.96 -26.60
C VAL A 8 48.15 10.79 -25.72
N LEU A 9 49.10 10.04 -25.17
CA LEU A 9 48.84 8.86 -24.33
C LEU A 9 48.20 9.24 -22.99
N VAL A 10 48.64 10.36 -22.39
CA VAL A 10 48.00 10.92 -21.19
C VAL A 10 46.59 11.40 -21.51
N MET A 11 46.38 12.05 -22.67
CA MET A 11 45.07 12.56 -23.06
C MET A 11 44.07 11.43 -23.32
N THR A 12 44.47 10.33 -23.96
CA THR A 12 43.62 9.14 -24.11
C THR A 12 43.34 8.47 -22.77
N LEU A 13 44.31 8.40 -21.85
CA LEU A 13 44.08 7.84 -20.53
C LEU A 13 43.03 8.65 -19.74
N VAL A 14 43.12 9.98 -19.78
CA VAL A 14 42.14 10.88 -19.16
C VAL A 14 40.76 10.71 -19.81
N LEU A 15 40.70 10.57 -21.13
CA LEU A 15 39.44 10.36 -21.85
C LEU A 15 38.78 9.04 -21.42
N VAL A 16 39.55 7.94 -21.32
CA VAL A 16 39.04 6.64 -20.87
C VAL A 16 38.58 6.70 -19.42
N ALA A 17 39.31 7.40 -18.55
CA ALA A 17 38.92 7.60 -17.16
C ALA A 17 37.60 8.38 -17.05
N LEU A 18 37.42 9.44 -17.84
CA LEU A 18 36.18 10.22 -17.89
C LEU A 18 35.00 9.37 -18.40
N VAL A 19 35.20 8.56 -19.43
CA VAL A 19 34.16 7.65 -19.94
C VAL A 19 33.78 6.60 -18.88
N ALA A 20 34.74 6.04 -18.15
CA ALA A 20 34.49 5.09 -17.07
C ALA A 20 33.73 5.72 -15.88
N MET A 21 34.07 6.97 -15.51
CA MET A 21 33.33 7.72 -14.49
C MET A 21 31.90 8.03 -14.96
N TYR A 22 31.72 8.37 -16.24
CA TYR A 22 30.40 8.66 -16.79
C TYR A 22 29.51 7.42 -16.85
N THR A 23 30.04 6.26 -17.28
CA THR A 23 29.28 5.01 -17.33
C THR A 23 28.87 4.54 -15.94
N THR A 24 29.75 4.62 -14.95
CA THR A 24 29.43 4.26 -13.56
C THR A 24 28.37 5.19 -12.95
N ALA A 25 28.46 6.50 -13.21
CA ALA A 25 27.44 7.46 -12.78
C ALA A 25 26.07 7.18 -13.43
N MET A 26 26.05 6.83 -14.72
CA MET A 26 24.82 6.51 -15.44
C MET A 26 24.18 5.21 -14.93
N ILE A 27 24.97 4.17 -14.67
CA ILE A 27 24.48 2.90 -14.08
C ILE A 27 23.89 3.15 -12.69
N ALA A 28 24.59 3.89 -11.84
CA ALA A 28 24.12 4.22 -10.49
C ALA A 28 22.81 5.04 -10.51
N THR A 29 22.69 5.98 -11.45
CA THR A 29 21.49 6.81 -11.59
C THR A 29 20.31 5.99 -12.10
N ASN A 30 20.51 5.12 -13.09
CA ASN A 30 19.47 4.22 -13.59
C ASN A 30 18.96 3.28 -12.50
N GLN A 31 19.84 2.66 -11.72
CA GLN A 31 19.42 1.78 -10.62
C GLN A 31 18.56 2.50 -9.59
N ARG A 32 18.91 3.74 -9.24
CA ARG A 32 18.11 4.58 -8.33
C ARG A 32 16.76 4.94 -8.92
N LEU A 33 16.71 5.31 -10.21
CA LEU A 33 15.47 5.64 -10.90
C LEU A 33 14.54 4.43 -11.01
N PHE A 34 15.05 3.27 -11.44
CA PHE A 34 14.25 2.04 -11.52
C PHE A 34 13.74 1.59 -10.16
N GLY A 35 14.55 1.69 -9.10
CA GLY A 35 14.11 1.38 -7.74
C GLY A 35 13.01 2.33 -7.24
N ALA A 36 13.12 3.63 -7.52
CA ALA A 36 12.11 4.63 -7.17
C ALA A 36 10.80 4.40 -7.94
N THR A 37 10.86 4.15 -9.25
CA THR A 37 9.69 3.89 -10.09
C THR A 37 8.95 2.63 -9.65
N ARG A 38 9.67 1.51 -9.46
CA ARG A 38 9.06 0.25 -8.98
C ARG A 38 8.36 0.43 -7.64
N ARG A 39 8.99 1.11 -6.69
CA ARG A 39 8.38 1.39 -5.40
C ARG A 39 7.11 2.23 -5.53
N SER A 40 7.08 3.21 -6.44
CA SER A 40 5.89 4.01 -6.71
C SER A 40 4.76 3.19 -7.33
N GLU A 41 5.10 2.28 -8.24
CA GLU A 41 4.16 1.33 -8.84
C GLU A 41 3.56 0.41 -7.77
N ASP A 42 4.39 -0.21 -6.92
CA ASP A 42 3.95 -1.08 -5.83
C ASP A 42 3.06 -0.33 -4.81
N LEU A 43 3.37 0.93 -4.50
CA LEU A 43 2.54 1.78 -3.64
C LEU A 43 1.15 2.04 -4.25
N THR A 44 1.10 2.23 -5.57
CA THR A 44 -0.15 2.49 -6.32
C THR A 44 -0.96 1.20 -6.43
N ALA A 45 -0.31 0.07 -6.72
CA ALA A 45 -0.93 -1.25 -6.77
C ALA A 45 -1.53 -1.64 -5.41
N ALA A 46 -0.79 -1.45 -4.31
CA ALA A 46 -1.31 -1.69 -2.96
C ALA A 46 -2.53 -0.80 -2.65
N LEU A 47 -2.53 0.48 -3.06
CA LEU A 47 -3.69 1.35 -2.88
C LEU A 47 -4.90 0.85 -3.67
N ALA A 48 -4.72 0.48 -4.93
CA ALA A 48 -5.79 -0.04 -5.78
C ALA A 48 -6.38 -1.35 -5.23
N LEU A 49 -5.54 -2.26 -4.73
CA LEU A 49 -5.98 -3.48 -4.05
C LEU A 49 -6.79 -3.17 -2.78
N GLY A 50 -6.35 -2.17 -1.99
CA GLY A 50 -7.08 -1.74 -0.80
C GLY A 50 -8.46 -1.16 -1.12
N GLN A 51 -8.57 -0.37 -2.20
CA GLN A 51 -9.86 0.13 -2.70
C GLN A 51 -10.76 -1.01 -3.21
N GLY A 52 -10.19 -1.98 -3.94
CA GLY A 52 -10.91 -3.18 -4.37
C GLY A 52 -11.44 -4.01 -3.19
N GLY A 53 -10.64 -4.16 -2.13
CA GLY A 53 -11.06 -4.82 -0.89
C GLY A 53 -12.21 -4.09 -0.19
N LEU A 54 -12.13 -2.75 -0.11
CA LEU A 54 -13.23 -1.94 0.42
C LEU A 54 -14.53 -2.13 -0.38
N ASN A 55 -14.45 -2.07 -1.71
CA ASN A 55 -15.62 -2.24 -2.58
C ASN A 55 -16.26 -3.62 -2.40
N ARG A 56 -15.44 -4.67 -2.33
CA ARG A 56 -15.94 -6.02 -2.03
C ARG A 56 -16.62 -6.08 -0.66
N LEU A 57 -16.03 -5.45 0.37
CA LEU A 57 -16.66 -5.43 1.68
C LEU A 57 -17.99 -4.66 1.67
N ILE A 58 -18.06 -3.50 1.02
CA ILE A 58 -19.30 -2.73 0.88
C ILE A 58 -20.38 -3.59 0.21
N GLN A 59 -20.01 -4.34 -0.84
CA GLN A 59 -20.93 -5.26 -1.49
C GLN A 59 -21.44 -6.32 -0.50
N GLN A 60 -20.57 -6.95 0.29
CA GLN A 60 -20.97 -7.92 1.32
C GLN A 60 -21.89 -7.28 2.36
N LEU A 61 -21.55 -6.10 2.88
CA LEU A 61 -22.33 -5.36 3.89
C LEU A 61 -23.69 -4.87 3.35
N THR A 62 -23.81 -4.71 2.03
CA THR A 62 -25.08 -4.37 1.37
C THR A 62 -26.03 -5.56 1.36
N PHE A 63 -25.52 -6.78 1.17
CA PHE A 63 -26.31 -8.01 1.21
C PHE A 63 -26.55 -8.50 2.65
N ASP A 64 -25.57 -8.35 3.53
CA ASP A 64 -25.63 -8.75 4.93
C ASP A 64 -25.00 -7.66 5.82
N ALA A 65 -25.86 -6.85 6.45
CA ALA A 65 -25.42 -5.79 7.35
C ALA A 65 -24.74 -6.31 8.63
N ASN A 66 -24.86 -7.60 8.96
CA ASN A 66 -24.21 -8.23 10.10
C ASN A 66 -22.89 -8.92 9.74
N PHE A 67 -22.45 -8.83 8.48
CA PHE A 67 -21.23 -9.49 8.03
C PHE A 67 -20.03 -9.09 8.89
N SER A 68 -19.35 -10.08 9.45
CA SER A 68 -18.20 -9.89 10.35
C SER A 68 -17.13 -10.97 10.15
N SER A 69 -17.07 -11.58 8.97
CA SER A 69 -16.08 -12.60 8.64
C SER A 69 -14.86 -11.97 7.98
N ASP A 70 -13.68 -12.52 8.25
CA ASP A 70 -12.45 -12.04 7.63
C ASP A 70 -12.49 -12.22 6.10
N LEU A 71 -11.98 -11.23 5.38
CA LEU A 71 -11.86 -11.25 3.93
C LEU A 71 -10.40 -11.14 3.53
N THR A 72 -9.93 -12.14 2.80
CA THR A 72 -8.60 -12.16 2.21
C THR A 72 -8.70 -12.38 0.71
N TYR A 73 -7.81 -11.74 -0.03
CA TYR A 73 -7.64 -11.95 -1.46
C TYR A 73 -6.16 -11.81 -1.82
N GLY A 74 -5.70 -12.67 -2.72
CA GLY A 74 -4.30 -12.73 -3.12
C GLY A 74 -3.47 -13.64 -2.22
N ASP A 75 -2.17 -13.43 -2.23
CA ASP A 75 -1.17 -14.20 -1.48
C ASP A 75 -0.49 -13.34 -0.40
N ALA A 76 0.58 -13.86 0.20
CA ALA A 76 1.33 -13.17 1.24
C ALA A 76 2.06 -11.89 0.76
N GLN A 77 2.37 -11.80 -0.54
CA GLN A 77 3.13 -10.70 -1.13
C GLN A 77 2.24 -9.67 -1.82
N THR A 78 1.15 -10.11 -2.44
CA THR A 78 0.24 -9.28 -3.22
C THR A 78 -1.20 -9.63 -2.90
N GLY A 79 -1.94 -8.69 -2.32
CA GLY A 79 -3.31 -8.94 -1.91
C GLY A 79 -3.86 -7.91 -0.93
N TYR A 80 -5.02 -8.20 -0.38
CA TYR A 80 -5.57 -7.45 0.76
C TYR A 80 -6.14 -8.39 1.82
N THR A 81 -6.18 -7.88 3.05
CA THR A 81 -6.80 -8.53 4.19
C THR A 81 -7.68 -7.52 4.93
N ILE A 82 -8.88 -7.94 5.31
CA ILE A 82 -9.80 -7.25 6.21
C ILE A 82 -10.12 -8.26 7.30
N THR A 83 -9.79 -7.92 8.54
CA THR A 83 -9.99 -8.82 9.68
C THR A 83 -10.97 -8.22 10.66
N PHE A 84 -11.92 -9.01 11.13
CA PHE A 84 -12.85 -8.71 12.22
C PHE A 84 -12.48 -9.48 13.49
N ASN A 85 -11.47 -10.33 13.42
CA ASN A 85 -10.94 -11.07 14.57
C ASN A 85 -10.50 -10.10 15.68
N THR A 86 -11.02 -10.32 16.89
CA THR A 86 -10.77 -9.47 18.06
C THR A 86 -9.33 -9.49 18.56
N GLY A 87 -8.56 -10.53 18.23
CA GLY A 87 -7.13 -10.66 18.55
C GLY A 87 -6.18 -9.91 17.59
N SER A 88 -6.71 -9.34 16.50
CA SER A 88 -5.89 -8.56 15.57
C SER A 88 -5.76 -7.10 16.01
N PRO A 89 -4.56 -6.50 15.97
CA PRO A 89 -4.39 -5.06 16.22
C PRO A 89 -5.06 -4.21 15.13
N GLU A 90 -5.26 -4.76 13.94
CA GLU A 90 -5.84 -4.08 12.77
C GLU A 90 -7.29 -4.54 12.52
N ARG A 91 -8.01 -4.81 13.61
CA ARG A 91 -9.40 -5.26 13.53
C ARG A 91 -10.34 -4.17 13.03
N SER A 92 -11.21 -4.60 12.12
CA SER A 92 -12.42 -3.91 11.71
C SER A 92 -13.54 -4.23 12.68
N VAL A 93 -14.47 -3.31 12.85
CA VAL A 93 -15.63 -3.46 13.72
C VAL A 93 -16.87 -3.03 12.94
N ASN A 94 -17.76 -3.99 12.70
CA ASN A 94 -19.05 -3.72 12.07
C ASN A 94 -20.11 -3.44 13.15
N ASN A 95 -20.75 -2.27 13.08
CA ASN A 95 -21.85 -1.86 13.95
C ASN A 95 -23.05 -1.32 13.14
N LEU A 96 -23.17 -1.72 11.86
CA LEU A 96 -24.17 -1.17 10.93
C LEU A 96 -25.62 -1.53 11.27
N ASN A 97 -25.84 -2.57 12.06
CA ASN A 97 -27.19 -3.02 12.45
C ASN A 97 -27.61 -2.60 13.87
N ASN A 98 -26.69 -2.00 14.64
CA ASN A 98 -26.94 -1.64 16.04
C ASN A 98 -27.33 -0.17 16.17
N ALA A 99 -28.41 0.08 16.90
CA ALA A 99 -28.90 1.42 17.24
C ALA A 99 -28.06 2.13 18.32
N ALA A 100 -27.21 1.39 19.02
CA ALA A 100 -26.29 1.89 20.02
C ALA A 100 -24.83 1.79 19.54
N ALA A 101 -23.92 2.46 20.24
CA ALA A 101 -22.49 2.31 20.00
C ALA A 101 -22.04 0.86 20.25
N SER A 102 -21.03 0.41 19.51
CA SER A 102 -20.51 -0.95 19.62
C SER A 102 -19.91 -1.23 21.00
N ALA A 103 -20.15 -2.43 21.51
CA ALA A 103 -19.47 -2.92 22.71
C ALA A 103 -17.97 -3.17 22.46
N ALA A 104 -17.61 -3.57 21.23
CA ALA A 104 -16.22 -3.72 20.81
C ALA A 104 -15.61 -2.36 20.43
N THR A 105 -14.36 -2.13 20.81
CA THR A 105 -13.62 -0.92 20.41
C THR A 105 -12.90 -1.13 19.08
N ASN A 106 -12.73 -0.07 18.30
CA ASN A 106 -11.88 -0.08 17.10
C ASN A 106 -10.39 -0.15 17.46
N TYR A 107 -9.52 -0.16 16.44
CA TYR A 107 -8.07 -0.18 16.63
C TYR A 107 -7.48 1.00 17.44
N ARG A 108 -8.25 2.08 17.63
CA ARG A 108 -7.87 3.24 18.46
C ARG A 108 -8.40 3.15 19.90
N GLY A 109 -9.05 2.05 20.27
CA GLY A 109 -9.67 1.90 21.59
C GLY A 109 -10.97 2.71 21.76
N GLN A 110 -11.57 3.20 20.68
CA GLN A 110 -12.82 3.97 20.72
C GLN A 110 -14.00 3.08 20.33
N SER A 111 -15.18 3.33 20.91
CA SER A 111 -16.41 2.68 20.46
C SER A 111 -16.77 3.14 19.05
N VAL A 112 -17.38 2.24 18.26
CA VAL A 112 -17.89 2.55 16.92
C VAL A 112 -19.32 3.07 17.07
N PRO A 113 -19.67 4.25 16.51
CA PRO A 113 -21.02 4.80 16.62
C PRO A 113 -22.12 3.87 16.09
N ALA A 114 -23.37 4.14 16.51
CA ALA A 114 -24.55 3.45 16.01
C ALA A 114 -24.63 3.52 14.48
N TYR A 115 -25.08 2.43 13.85
CA TYR A 115 -25.26 2.33 12.39
C TYR A 115 -24.01 2.65 11.55
N THR A 116 -22.82 2.46 12.11
CA THR A 116 -21.54 2.65 11.39
C THR A 116 -20.66 1.41 11.44
N ALA A 117 -19.70 1.30 10.54
CA ALA A 117 -18.62 0.32 10.63
C ALA A 117 -17.27 1.02 10.49
N ASP A 118 -16.32 0.66 11.33
CA ASP A 118 -14.93 1.09 11.22
C ASP A 118 -14.13 -0.04 10.59
N VAL A 119 -13.66 0.18 9.37
CA VAL A 119 -13.06 -0.85 8.53
C VAL A 119 -11.60 -0.52 8.30
N ILE A 120 -10.75 -1.52 8.46
CA ILE A 120 -9.33 -1.45 8.15
C ILE A 120 -9.02 -2.46 7.05
N VAL A 121 -8.51 -1.95 5.93
CA VAL A 121 -8.04 -2.76 4.81
C VAL A 121 -6.52 -2.70 4.77
N VAL A 122 -5.89 -3.86 4.86
CA VAL A 122 -4.44 -4.02 4.81
C VAL A 122 -4.09 -4.58 3.44
N ALA A 123 -3.59 -3.74 2.56
CA ALA A 123 -3.22 -4.12 1.20
C ALA A 123 -1.70 -4.20 1.05
N ARG A 124 -1.23 -5.18 0.28
CA ARG A 124 0.18 -5.49 0.07
C ARG A 124 0.48 -5.64 -1.41
N SER A 125 1.65 -5.18 -1.84
CA SER A 125 2.20 -5.41 -3.16
C SER A 125 3.73 -5.38 -3.07
N SER A 126 4.38 -6.47 -3.47
CA SER A 126 5.85 -6.60 -3.62
C SER A 126 6.68 -6.05 -2.44
N GLY A 127 6.21 -6.25 -1.19
CA GLY A 127 6.91 -5.79 0.02
C GLY A 127 6.52 -4.39 0.51
N VAL A 128 5.63 -3.70 -0.20
CA VAL A 128 4.96 -2.49 0.29
C VAL A 128 3.64 -2.88 0.96
N THR A 129 3.36 -2.31 2.13
CA THR A 129 2.07 -2.46 2.82
C THR A 129 1.39 -1.09 2.96
N ARG A 130 0.12 -1.02 2.57
CA ARG A 130 -0.76 0.13 2.77
C ARG A 130 -1.91 -0.27 3.69
N ARG A 131 -2.17 0.56 4.69
CA ARG A 131 -3.32 0.43 5.58
C ARG A 131 -4.28 1.56 5.31
N LEU A 132 -5.51 1.21 4.97
CA LEU A 132 -6.57 2.16 4.69
C LEU A 132 -7.65 1.98 5.75
N ARG A 133 -8.05 3.06 6.40
CA ARG A 133 -9.14 3.07 7.38
C ARG A 133 -10.31 3.83 6.79
N TYR A 134 -11.50 3.24 6.88
CA TYR A 134 -12.74 3.83 6.42
C TYR A 134 -13.80 3.74 7.52
N VAL A 135 -14.60 4.78 7.65
CA VAL A 135 -15.83 4.73 8.45
C VAL A 135 -16.99 4.70 7.47
N LEU A 136 -17.72 3.60 7.48
CA LEU A 136 -18.92 3.41 6.67
C LEU A 136 -20.13 3.74 7.54
N SER A 137 -21.12 4.43 6.98
CA SER A 137 -22.39 4.69 7.64
C SER A 137 -23.52 4.10 6.83
N ARG A 138 -24.50 3.47 7.50
CA ARG A 138 -25.73 3.04 6.82
C ARG A 138 -26.51 4.28 6.39
N GLY A 139 -26.86 4.37 5.11
CA GLY A 139 -27.81 5.38 4.63
C GLY A 139 -29.17 5.10 5.23
N LEU A 140 -29.52 5.80 6.31
CA LEU A 140 -30.89 5.81 6.83
C LEU A 140 -31.71 6.71 5.90
N ALA A 141 -32.53 6.12 5.04
CA ALA A 141 -33.56 6.87 4.36
C ALA A 141 -34.50 7.43 5.44
N TYR A 142 -34.49 8.74 5.64
CA TYR A 142 -35.58 9.42 6.35
C TYR A 142 -36.87 9.08 5.61
N ARG A 143 -37.71 8.24 6.22
CA ARG A 143 -39.13 8.13 5.92
C ARG A 143 -39.91 8.86 6.99
#